data_AF-A0A6C0QTY7-F1
#
_entry.id   AF-A0A6C0QTY7-F1
#
_cell.length_a   1.000
_cell.length_b   1.000
_cell.length_c   1.000
_cell.angle_alpha   90.00
_cell.angle_beta   90.00
_cell.angle_gamma   90.00
#
_symmetry.space_group_name_H-M   'P 1'
#
loop_
_entity.id
_entity.type
_entity.pdbx_description
1 polymer ?
#
loop_
_entity_poly.entity_id
_entity_poly.type
_entity_poly.pdbx_seq_one_letter_code
_entity_poly.pdbx_strand_id
1 'polypeptide(L)' 'MKVVDKLTRNLFASKLKAEVIEGDTIYLENTKADIVRGNRIVIGQGCEIRLIEFKEHFEADKSAKIGNSTRL' A
#
# COMPACT_ATOMS: atom_id res chain seq x y z
N MET A 1 -3.71 -24.59 -13.65
CA MET A 1 -4.10 -24.79 -12.23
C MET A 1 -3.88 -23.48 -11.47
N LYS A 2 -4.94 -22.75 -11.09
CA LYS A 2 -4.82 -21.45 -10.37
C LYS A 2 -4.40 -21.57 -8.90
N VAL A 3 -4.56 -22.77 -8.32
CA VAL A 3 -4.30 -23.04 -6.90
C VAL A 3 -2.80 -23.06 -6.59
N VAL A 4 -1.98 -23.55 -7.53
CA VAL A 4 -0.51 -23.61 -7.38
C VAL A 4 0.09 -22.21 -7.40
N ASP A 5 -0.35 -21.35 -8.33
CA ASP A 5 0.07 -19.94 -8.45
C ASP A 5 -0.20 -19.06 -7.22
N LYS A 6 -1.30 -19.33 -6.51
CA LYS A 6 -1.68 -18.58 -5.31
C LYS A 6 -0.85 -19.01 -4.10
N LEU A 7 -0.52 -20.31 -4.03
CA LEU A 7 0.27 -20.88 -2.95
C LEU A 7 1.75 -20.46 -3.07
N THR A 8 2.31 -20.50 -4.29
CA THR A 8 3.73 -20.14 -4.54
C THR A 8 4.00 -18.64 -4.40
N ARG A 9 3.07 -17.77 -4.81
CA ARG A 9 3.21 -16.31 -4.61
C ARG A 9 3.32 -15.92 -3.14
N ASN A 10 2.54 -16.54 -2.25
CA ASN A 10 2.60 -16.24 -0.82
C ASN A 10 3.88 -16.74 -0.13
N LEU A 11 4.52 -17.78 -0.67
CA LEU A 11 5.74 -18.34 -0.10
C LEU A 11 7.01 -17.53 -0.43
N PHE A 12 6.99 -16.72 -1.50
CA PHE A 12 8.15 -15.92 -1.94
C PHE A 12 7.86 -14.41 -2.05
N ALA A 13 6.69 -13.93 -1.64
CA ALA A 13 6.38 -12.50 -1.68
C ALA A 13 7.16 -11.71 -0.63
N SER A 14 8.28 -11.11 -1.03
CA SER A 14 8.96 -10.08 -0.25
C SER A 14 8.15 -8.79 -0.27
N LYS A 15 7.81 -8.26 0.91
CA LYS A 15 7.22 -6.92 1.04
C LYS A 15 8.29 -5.90 1.42
N LEU A 16 8.22 -4.70 0.82
CA LEU A 16 8.90 -3.54 1.39
C LEU A 16 8.30 -3.24 2.77
N LYS A 17 9.14 -3.02 3.78
CA LYS A 17 8.71 -2.64 5.12
C LYS A 17 9.30 -1.28 5.47
N ALA A 18 8.46 -0.37 5.93
CA ALA A 18 8.87 0.95 6.40
C ALA A 18 7.97 1.39 7.56
N GLU A 19 8.45 2.28 8.41
CA GLU A 19 7.56 2.98 9.33
C GLU A 19 6.84 4.11 8.59
N VAL A 20 7.59 4.93 7.85
CA VAL A 20 7.08 6.09 7.13
C VAL A 20 7.54 6.08 5.67
N ILE A 21 6.64 6.43 4.76
CA ILE A 21 6.94 6.73 3.36
C ILE A 21 6.38 8.11 3.04
N GLU A 22 7.24 9.01 2.55
CA GLU A 22 6.91 10.40 2.26
C GLU A 22 7.37 10.82 0.85
N GLY A 23 6.54 11.63 0.18
CA GLY A 23 6.85 12.17 -1.14
C GLY A 23 5.65 12.89 -1.78
N ASP A 24 5.89 13.64 -2.86
CA ASP A 24 4.82 14.40 -3.52
C ASP A 24 3.85 13.49 -4.28
N THR A 25 4.38 12.52 -5.01
CA THR A 25 3.60 11.51 -5.75
C THR A 25 4.09 10.12 -5.35
N ILE A 26 3.19 9.29 -4.83
CA ILE A 26 3.49 7.98 -4.27
C ILE A 26 2.66 6.91 -4.97
N TYR A 27 3.32 5.86 -5.44
CA TYR A 27 2.69 4.62 -5.88
C TYR A 27 3.34 3.44 -5.15
N LEU A 28 2.55 2.61 -4.47
CA LEU A 28 3.04 1.49 -3.69
C LEU A 28 2.32 0.20 -4.04
N GLU A 29 3.09 -0.88 -4.21
CA GLU A 29 2.60 -2.26 -4.24
C GLU A 29 3.42 -3.12 -3.26
N ASN A 30 2.85 -4.22 -2.78
CA ASN A 30 3.53 -5.18 -1.90
C ASN A 30 4.29 -4.51 -0.74
N THR A 31 3.70 -3.48 -0.13
CA THR A 31 4.35 -2.67 0.90
C THR A 31 3.59 -2.78 2.21
N LYS A 32 4.31 -2.95 3.31
CA LYS A 32 3.78 -2.76 4.66
C LYS A 32 4.38 -1.48 5.23
N ALA A 33 3.54 -0.50 5.52
CA ALA A 33 3.99 0.73 6.18
C ALA A 33 3.03 1.19 7.28
N ASP A 34 3.56 1.93 8.25
CA ASP A 34 2.74 2.50 9.30
C ASP A 34 2.06 3.78 8.80
N ILE A 35 2.82 4.69 8.20
CA ILE A 35 2.31 5.95 7.64
C ILE A 35 2.78 6.11 6.19
N VAL A 36 1.86 6.52 5.31
CA VAL A 36 2.17 7.00 3.96
C VAL A 36 1.62 8.41 3.82
N ARG A 37 2.49 9.38 3.51
CA ARG A 37 2.13 10.81 3.45
C ARG A 37 2.59 11.45 2.14
N GLY A 38 1.68 12.16 1.47
CA GLY A 38 1.99 12.81 0.19
C GLY A 38 0.88 13.66 -0.40
N ASN A 39 1.09 14.23 -1.58
CA ASN A 39 0.04 15.02 -2.24
C ASN A 39 -0.88 14.12 -3.07
N ARG A 40 -0.30 13.24 -3.91
CA ARG A 40 -1.02 12.21 -4.67
C ARG A 40 -0.53 10.83 -4.28
N ILE A 41 -1.43 9.97 -3.83
CA ILE A 41 -1.11 8.64 -3.34
C ILE A 41 -1.98 7.60 -4.05
N VAL A 42 -1.34 6.57 -4.60
CA VAL A 42 -2.00 5.40 -5.17
C VAL A 42 -1.48 4.15 -4.47
N ILE A 43 -2.37 3.40 -3.82
CA ILE A 43 -2.04 2.16 -3.12
C ILE A 43 -2.54 0.97 -3.93
N GLY A 44 -1.61 0.23 -4.55
CA GLY A 44 -1.90 -0.97 -5.32
C GLY A 44 -1.96 -2.25 -4.47
N GLN A 45 -1.90 -3.39 -5.16
CA GLN A 45 -2.15 -4.70 -4.55
C GLN A 45 -1.08 -5.10 -3.52
N GLY A 46 -1.49 -5.90 -2.55
CA GLY A 46 -0.58 -6.47 -1.54
C GLY A 46 -0.12 -5.49 -0.46
N CYS A 47 -0.64 -4.26 -0.46
CA CYS A 47 -0.32 -3.25 0.54
C CYS A 47 -1.06 -3.45 1.87
N GLU A 48 -0.35 -3.13 2.97
CA GLU A 48 -0.84 -3.09 4.34
C GLU A 48 -0.39 -1.78 4.98
N ILE A 49 -1.27 -0.78 5.05
CA ILE A 49 -0.96 0.56 5.52
C ILE A 49 -1.82 0.92 6.74
N ARG A 50 -1.24 1.37 7.85
CA ARG A 50 -2.05 1.79 9.02
C ARG A 50 -2.73 3.14 8.76
N LEU A 51 -2.00 4.15 8.29
CA LEU A 51 -2.52 5.51 8.06
C LEU A 51 -2.04 6.09 6.73
N ILE A 52 -2.97 6.70 5.98
CA ILE A 52 -2.67 7.50 4.79
C ILE A 52 -3.04 8.96 5.05
N GLU A 53 -2.10 9.86 4.79
CA GLU A 53 -2.27 11.31 4.88
C GLU A 53 -2.05 11.93 3.50
N PHE A 54 -3.11 12.49 2.91
CA PHE A 54 -3.04 13.00 1.54
C PHE A 54 -3.63 14.40 1.40
N LYS A 55 -3.11 15.21 0.48
CA LYS A 55 -3.64 16.56 0.22
C LYS A 55 -4.55 16.63 -1.00
N GLU A 56 -4.11 16.06 -2.12
CA GLU A 56 -4.78 16.25 -3.42
C GLU A 56 -5.58 15.02 -3.84
N HIS A 57 -4.93 13.87 -3.98
CA HIS A 57 -5.56 12.65 -4.52
C HIS A 57 -5.15 11.42 -3.73
N PHE A 58 -6.13 10.55 -3.50
CA PHE A 58 -5.93 9.24 -2.93
C PHE A 58 -6.82 8.22 -3.63
N GLU A 59 -6.19 7.15 -4.10
CA GLU A 59 -6.85 5.96 -4.64
C GLU A 59 -6.22 4.70 -4.04
N ALA A 60 -7.03 3.67 -3.83
CA ALA A 60 -6.58 2.38 -3.36
C ALA A 60 -7.26 1.23 -4.12
N ASP A 61 -6.45 0.21 -4.45
CA ASP A 61 -6.95 -1.08 -4.91
C ASP A 61 -7.81 -1.73 -3.82
N LYS A 62 -8.90 -2.38 -4.23
CA LYS A 62 -9.87 -3.02 -3.31
C LYS A 62 -9.25 -4.11 -2.43
N SER A 63 -8.11 -4.67 -2.83
CA SER A 63 -7.39 -5.70 -2.06
C SER A 63 -6.39 -5.12 -1.05
N ALA A 64 -6.10 -3.81 -1.10
CA ALA A 64 -5.22 -3.17 -0.13
C ALA A 64 -5.86 -3.15 1.26
N LYS A 65 -5.06 -3.40 2.30
CA LYS A 65 -5.51 -3.30 3.70
C LYS A 65 -5.09 -1.95 4.25
N ILE A 66 -6.05 -1.06 4.45
CA ILE A 66 -5.81 0.31 4.92
C ILE A 66 -6.59 0.51 6.22
N GLY A 67 -5.90 0.98 7.27
CA GLY A 67 -6.52 1.25 8.57
C GLY A 67 -7.38 2.51 8.57
N ASN A 68 -6.77 3.65 8.23
CA ASN A 68 -7.47 4.93 8.06
C ASN A 68 -6.83 5.76 6.94
N SER A 69 -7.61 6.68 6.39
CA SER A 69 -7.16 7.70 5.44
C SER A 69 -7.70 9.05 5.86
N THR A 70 -6.85 10.06 5.94
CA THR A 70 -7.24 11.43 6.23
C THR A 70 -6.74 12.38 5.15
N ARG A 71 -7.60 13.32 4.75
CA ARG A 71 -7.21 14.43 3.90
C ARG A 71 -6.68 15.56 4.79
N LEU A 72 -5.48 16.06 4.49
CA LEU A 72 -4.86 17.21 5.13
C LEU A 72 -5.16 18.51 4.38
#